data_AF-A0A2M7QSI2-F1
#
_entry.id   AF-A0A2M7QSI2-F1
#
_cell.length_a   1.000
_cell.length_b   1.000
_cell.length_c   1.000
_cell.angle_alpha   90.00
_cell.angle_beta   90.00
_cell.angle_gamma   90.00
#
_symmetry.space_group_name_H-M   'P 1'
#
loop_
_entity.id
_entity.type
_entity.pdbx_description
1 polymer ?
#
loop_
_entity_poly.entity_id
_entity_poly.type
_entity_poly.pdbx_seq_one_letter_code
_entity_poly.pdbx_strand_id
1 'polypeptide(L)'
;MEKIVLTEFGECLLEYSSTQTSDQDRLGSCVGMHEECGSVDFKSISATHNAIYCRHCGLRVAIPKEIDTYGKLRQYLADKLLALTK
;
A
#
# COMPACT_ATOMS: atom_id res chain seq x y z
N MET A 1 6.94 -13.95 -2.92
CA MET A 1 6.40 -12.76 -2.22
C MET A 1 6.43 -11.64 -3.24
N GLU A 2 5.27 -11.20 -3.69
CA GLU A 2 5.19 -10.01 -4.54
C GLU A 2 5.38 -8.77 -3.66
N LYS A 3 6.05 -7.76 -4.22
CA LYS A 3 6.30 -6.48 -3.57
C LYS A 3 5.46 -5.41 -4.25
N ILE A 4 4.89 -4.52 -3.46
CA ILE A 4 4.17 -3.34 -3.96
C ILE A 4 5.03 -2.12 -3.67
N VAL A 5 5.47 -1.43 -4.72
CA VAL A 5 6.25 -0.19 -4.57
C VAL A 5 5.30 0.94 -4.16
N LEU A 6 5.56 1.53 -2.99
CA LEU A 6 4.72 2.54 -2.35
C LEU A 6 5.05 3.97 -2.81
N THR A 7 6.32 4.26 -3.12
CA THR A 7 6.75 5.60 -3.54
C THR A 7 7.86 5.56 -4.59
N GLU A 8 8.17 6.72 -5.18
CA GLU A 8 9.22 6.89 -6.20
C GLU A 8 10.64 6.60 -5.69
N PHE A 9 10.85 6.62 -4.36
CA PHE A 9 12.13 6.29 -3.75
C PHE A 9 12.34 4.78 -3.52
N GLY A 10 11.36 3.95 -3.91
CA GLY A 10 11.49 2.49 -3.91
C GLY A 10 11.04 1.80 -2.61
N GLU A 11 10.39 2.51 -1.69
CA GLU A 11 9.81 1.92 -0.48
C GLU A 11 8.80 0.83 -0.85
N CYS A 12 8.99 -0.38 -0.30
CA CYS A 12 8.21 -1.55 -0.68
C CYS A 12 7.32 -2.04 0.46
N LEU A 13 6.06 -2.32 0.14
CA LEU A 13 5.17 -3.14 0.95
C LEU A 13 5.34 -4.60 0.56
N LEU A 14 5.69 -5.42 1.54
CA LEU A 14 5.72 -6.87 1.48
C LEU A 14 4.39 -7.41 2.00
N GLU A 15 3.72 -8.19 1.17
CA GLU A 15 2.50 -8.90 1.56
C GLU A 15 2.83 -10.06 2.51
N TYR A 16 1.94 -10.36 3.47
CA TYR A 16 2.18 -11.42 4.45
C TYR A 16 2.30 -12.79 3.76
N SER A 17 3.47 -13.41 3.89
CA SER A 17 3.83 -14.66 3.21
C SER A 17 2.97 -15.88 3.57
N SER A 18 2.24 -15.83 4.68
CA SER A 18 1.37 -16.92 5.15
C SER A 18 0.06 -17.04 4.37
N THR A 19 -0.31 -16.03 3.58
CA THR A 19 -1.53 -16.00 2.78
C THR A 19 -1.18 -15.46 1.39
N GLN A 20 -1.38 -16.24 0.33
CA GLN A 20 -1.33 -15.68 -1.02
C GLN A 20 -2.47 -14.67 -1.14
N THR A 21 -2.15 -13.39 -1.03
CA THR A 21 -3.12 -12.29 -1.19
C THR A 21 -3.45 -12.15 -2.67
N SER A 22 -4.73 -12.29 -2.99
CA SER A 22 -5.28 -12.08 -4.32
C SER A 22 -5.58 -10.61 -4.58
N ASP A 23 -5.63 -10.21 -5.84
CA ASP A 23 -6.07 -8.88 -6.27
C ASP A 23 -7.48 -8.50 -5.79
N GLN A 24 -8.31 -9.52 -5.54
CA GLN A 24 -9.68 -9.37 -5.06
C GLN A 24 -9.75 -9.22 -3.53
N ASP A 25 -8.67 -9.52 -2.80
CA ASP A 25 -8.66 -9.42 -1.35
C ASP A 25 -8.73 -7.97 -0.91
N ARG A 26 -9.57 -7.72 0.09
CA ARG A 26 -9.74 -6.40 0.66
C ARG A 26 -8.58 -6.01 1.57
N LEU A 27 -8.25 -4.73 1.55
CA LEU A 27 -7.25 -4.16 2.46
C LEU A 27 -7.77 -4.21 3.90
N GLY A 28 -7.12 -5.03 4.73
CA GLY A 28 -7.38 -5.13 6.16
C GLY A 28 -6.77 -3.95 6.95
N SER A 29 -6.95 -3.94 8.27
CA SER A 29 -6.35 -2.91 9.14
C SER A 29 -4.82 -2.91 9.09
N CYS A 30 -4.20 -4.07 8.89
CA CYS A 30 -2.79 -4.23 8.57
C CYS A 30 -2.68 -4.86 7.18
N VAL A 31 -1.98 -4.19 6.27
CA VAL A 31 -1.92 -4.57 4.84
C VAL A 31 -0.63 -5.28 4.47
N GLY A 32 0.34 -5.32 5.38
CA GLY A 32 1.61 -6.01 5.17
C GLY A 32 2.72 -5.42 6.01
N MET A 33 3.95 -5.63 5.54
CA MET A 33 5.18 -5.18 6.19
C MET A 33 5.92 -4.24 5.25
N HIS A 34 6.35 -3.09 5.75
CA HIS A 34 7.35 -2.29 5.05
C HIS A 34 8.66 -3.06 5.09
N GLU A 35 9.29 -3.25 3.94
CA GLU A 35 10.49 -4.07 3.78
C GLU A 35 11.60 -3.73 4.79
N GLU A 36 11.73 -2.44 5.13
CA GLU A 36 12.83 -1.96 5.96
C GLU A 36 12.50 -1.84 7.46
N CYS A 37 11.22 -1.61 7.84
CA CYS A 37 10.88 -1.19 9.21
C CYS A 37 9.92 -2.09 9.96
N GLY A 38 8.82 -2.51 9.36
CA GLY A 38 7.78 -3.25 10.08
C GLY A 38 6.37 -3.02 9.56
N SER A 39 5.37 -3.31 10.39
CA SER A 39 3.97 -3.36 9.96
C SER A 39 3.47 -2.05 9.35
N VAL A 40 2.71 -2.22 8.26
CA VAL A 40 2.03 -1.17 7.53
C VAL A 40 0.53 -1.33 7.72
N ASP A 41 -0.09 -0.27 8.21
CA ASP A 41 -1.52 -0.21 8.46
C ASP A 41 -2.26 0.51 7.35
N PHE A 42 -3.56 0.23 7.26
CA PHE A 42 -4.49 0.95 6.42
C PHE A 42 -5.59 1.58 7.29
N LYS A 43 -5.80 2.89 7.11
CA LYS A 43 -6.75 3.66 7.91
C LYS A 43 -7.44 4.72 7.07
N SER A 44 -8.73 4.95 7.34
CA SER A 44 -9.44 6.09 6.77
C SER A 44 -8.98 7.40 7.41
N ILE A 45 -8.62 8.38 6.58
CA ILE A 45 -8.11 9.69 7.04
C ILE A 45 -9.03 10.85 6.65
N SER A 46 -9.93 10.66 5.70
CA SER A 46 -10.94 11.65 5.32
C SER A 46 -12.18 11.01 4.68
N ALA A 47 -13.14 11.83 4.28
CA ALA A 47 -14.31 11.39 3.52
C ALA A 47 -13.92 10.76 2.17
N THR A 48 -12.79 11.19 1.57
CA THR A 48 -12.39 10.84 0.20
C THR A 48 -11.11 10.01 0.14
N HIS A 49 -10.35 9.89 1.23
CA HIS A 49 -9.06 9.22 1.23
C HIS A 49 -8.86 8.28 2.41
N ASN A 50 -8.11 7.22 2.14
CA ASN A 50 -7.45 6.37 3.12
C ASN A 50 -5.94 6.65 3.10
N ALA A 51 -5.23 6.12 4.09
CA ALA A 51 -3.79 6.15 4.16
C ALA A 51 -3.24 4.76 4.47
N ILE A 52 -2.14 4.43 3.79
CA ILE A 52 -1.26 3.32 4.10
C ILE A 52 -0.06 3.89 4.85
N TYR A 53 0.30 3.35 6.02
CA TYR A 53 1.40 3.92 6.81
C TYR A 53 2.24 2.89 7.58
N CYS A 54 3.58 3.02 7.56
CA CYS A 54 4.46 2.22 8.45
C CYS A 54 4.38 2.80 9.86
N ARG A 55 4.09 1.96 10.85
CA ARG A 55 4.07 2.37 12.27
C ARG A 55 5.44 2.80 12.81
N HIS A 56 6.52 2.39 12.15
CA HIS A 56 7.88 2.52 12.66
C HIS A 56 8.62 3.74 12.08
N CYS A 57 8.64 3.92 10.76
CA CYS A 57 9.35 5.04 10.13
C CYS A 57 8.45 6.26 9.84
N GLY A 58 7.13 6.14 10.00
CA GLY A 58 6.19 7.23 9.73
C GLY A 58 5.90 7.46 8.24
N LEU A 59 6.39 6.61 7.34
CA LEU A 59 5.99 6.58 5.92
C LEU A 59 4.46 6.59 5.83
N ARG A 60 3.90 7.47 5.00
CA ARG A 60 2.46 7.62 4.79
C ARG A 60 2.18 7.86 3.31
N VAL A 61 1.33 7.01 2.75
CA VAL A 61 0.83 7.14 1.38
C VAL A 61 -0.69 7.32 1.43
N ALA A 62 -1.15 8.51 1.05
CA ALA A 62 -2.58 8.77 0.88
C ALA A 62 -3.07 8.15 -0.43
N ILE A 63 -4.21 7.48 -0.35
CA ILE A 63 -4.85 6.81 -1.48
C ILE A 63 -6.35 7.14 -1.52
N PRO A 64 -6.98 7.26 -2.70
CA PRO A 64 -8.42 7.43 -2.83
C PRO A 64 -9.21 6.30 -2.14
N LYS A 65 -10.43 6.63 -1.67
CA LYS A 65 -11.22 5.72 -0.83
C LYS A 65 -11.75 4.49 -1.56
N GLU A 66 -11.91 4.60 -2.88
CA GLU A 66 -12.30 3.52 -3.78
C GLU A 66 -11.24 2.42 -3.92
N ILE A 67 -10.02 2.67 -3.44
CA ILE A 67 -8.93 1.68 -3.38
C ILE A 67 -9.09 0.88 -2.10
N ASP A 68 -9.85 -0.21 -2.22
CA ASP A 68 -10.19 -1.11 -1.12
C ASP A 68 -9.67 -2.54 -1.30
N THR A 69 -8.96 -2.85 -2.40
CA THR A 69 -8.35 -4.15 -2.66
C THR A 69 -6.88 -4.06 -3.04
N TYR A 70 -6.15 -5.16 -2.89
CA TYR A 70 -4.74 -5.24 -3.31
C TYR A 70 -4.55 -4.99 -4.80
N GLY A 71 -5.43 -5.50 -5.66
CA GLY A 71 -5.35 -5.26 -7.11
C GLY A 71 -5.46 -3.78 -7.47
N LYS A 72 -6.44 -3.08 -6.88
CA LYS A 72 -6.60 -1.63 -7.07
C LYS A 72 -5.41 -0.85 -6.52
N LEU A 73 -4.85 -1.28 -5.39
CA LEU A 73 -3.69 -0.65 -4.79
C LEU A 73 -2.46 -0.75 -5.70
N ARG A 74 -2.16 -1.95 -6.21
CA ARG A 74 -1.04 -2.18 -7.13
C ARG A 74 -1.18 -1.33 -8.39
N GLN A 75 -2.37 -1.34 -9.00
CA GLN A 75 -2.64 -0.54 -10.20
C GLN A 75 -2.46 0.95 -9.95
N TYR A 76 -3.08 1.50 -8.89
CA TYR A 76 -2.99 2.92 -8.57
C TYR A 76 -1.54 3.38 -8.33
N LEU A 77 -0.76 2.59 -7.58
CA LEU A 77 0.62 2.94 -7.31
C LEU A 77 1.48 2.84 -8.58
N ALA A 78 1.29 1.81 -9.41
CA ALA A 78 1.97 1.71 -10.70
C ALA A 78 1.66 2.93 -11.59
N ASP A 79 0.39 3.29 -11.74
CA ASP A 79 -0.04 4.45 -12.54
C ASP A 79 0.52 5.77 -11.99
N LYS A 80 0.51 5.93 -10.66
CA LYS A 80 1.07 7.10 -9.98
C LYS A 80 2.57 7.24 -10.20
N LEU A 81 3.32 6.14 -10.09
CA LEU A 81 4.77 6.14 -10.30
C LEU A 81 5.12 6.43 -11.76
N LEU A 82 4.39 5.84 -12.72
CA LEU A 82 4.55 6.13 -14.15
C LEU A 82 4.31 7.61 -14.49
N ALA A 83 3.39 8.27 -13.77
CA ALA A 83 3.11 9.68 -13.95
C ALA A 83 4.23 10.60 -13.41
N LEU A 84 5.02 10.15 -12.42
CA LEU A 84 6.12 10.92 -11.84
C LEU A 84 7.42 10.82 -12.65
N THR A 85 7.57 9.79 -13.47
CA THR A 85 8.76 9.56 -14.30
C THR A 85 8.68 10.17 -15.71
N LYS A 86 7.62 10.92 -16.02
CA LYS A 86 7.44 11.64 -17.30
C LYS A 86 7.79 13.11 -17.16
#